data_AF-A0A535S2X5-F1
#
_entry.id   AF-A0A535S2X5-F1
#
_cell.length_a   1.000
_cell.length_b   1.000
_cell.length_c   1.000
_cell.angle_alpha   90.00
_cell.angle_beta   90.00
_cell.angle_gamma   90.00
#
_symmetry.space_group_name_H-M   'P 1'
#
loop_
_entity.id
_entity.type
_entity.pdbx_description
1 polymer ?
#
loop_
_entity_poly.entity_id
_entity_poly.type
_entity_poly.pdbx_seq_one_letter_code
_entity_poly.pdbx_strand_id
1 'polypeptide(L)'
;MRLPLYCYYRSYTIMSDYLDLYDYRIRVAAMYRERNQAILSGKDPVIAWERFRAVRDDLFAHHPQSALDKEQRRTFQGLPYFAYNAEMRFNVDIDTDVEPTRLSVAMNADESMAMTTVGRAHFVVEGEAVSLSIYWL
;
A
#
# COMPACT_ATOMS: atom_id res chain seq x y z
N MET A 1 35.08 -21.70 21.65
CA MET A 1 33.83 -21.00 22.03
C MET A 1 32.91 -20.96 20.81
N ARG A 2 32.12 -22.02 20.60
CA ARG A 2 31.16 -22.15 19.48
C ARG A 2 29.81 -21.65 19.97
N LEU A 3 29.28 -20.58 19.38
CA LEU A 3 27.87 -20.25 19.55
C LEU A 3 27.04 -21.43 19.02
N PRO A 4 25.96 -21.85 19.70
CA PRO A 4 25.12 -22.93 19.23
C PRO A 4 24.48 -22.54 17.89
N LEU A 5 24.52 -23.45 16.91
CA LEU A 5 23.97 -23.28 15.54
C LEU A 5 22.54 -22.71 15.53
N TYR A 6 21.75 -23.00 16.56
CA TYR A 6 20.38 -22.48 16.73
C TYR A 6 20.33 -20.95 16.94
N CYS A 7 21.25 -20.38 17.72
CA CYS A 7 21.35 -18.93 17.89
C CYS A 7 21.84 -18.25 16.61
N TYR A 8 22.76 -18.89 15.88
CA TYR A 8 23.27 -18.36 14.61
C TYR A 8 22.20 -18.39 13.50
N TYR A 9 21.47 -19.50 13.36
CA TYR A 9 20.39 -19.65 12.38
C TYR A 9 19.24 -18.69 12.68
N ARG A 10 18.84 -18.54 13.96
CA ARG A 10 17.82 -17.58 14.36
C ARG A 10 18.23 -16.13 14.05
N SER A 11 19.48 -15.73 14.36
CA SER A 11 19.98 -14.40 14.03
C SER A 11 20.10 -14.15 12.53
N TYR A 12 20.47 -15.17 11.74
CA TYR A 12 20.55 -15.07 10.28
C TYR A 12 19.16 -14.94 9.63
N THR A 13 18.17 -15.73 10.08
CA THR A 13 16.78 -15.63 9.61
C THR A 13 16.16 -14.27 9.94
N ILE A 14 16.43 -13.73 11.14
CA ILE A 14 15.96 -12.39 11.53
C ILE A 14 16.60 -11.29 10.67
N MET A 15 17.90 -11.38 10.40
CA MET A 15 18.58 -10.41 9.51
C MET A 15 18.05 -10.51 8.07
N SER A 16 17.80 -11.72 7.57
CA SER A 16 17.18 -11.93 6.26
C SER A 16 15.81 -11.26 6.19
N ASP A 17 14.99 -11.42 7.22
CA ASP A 17 13.64 -10.83 7.29
C ASP A 17 13.67 -9.29 7.25
N TYR A 18 14.61 -8.66 7.96
CA TYR A 18 14.78 -7.20 7.89
C TYR A 18 15.23 -6.72 6.50
N LEU A 19 16.13 -7.46 5.84
CA LEU A 19 16.58 -7.12 4.49
C LEU A 19 15.46 -7.32 3.47
N ASP A 20 14.68 -8.38 3.60
CA ASP A 20 13.51 -8.63 2.77
C ASP A 20 12.45 -7.52 2.99
N LEU A 21 12.20 -7.09 4.23
CA LEU A 21 11.30 -5.97 4.52
C LEU A 21 11.81 -4.65 3.94
N TYR A 22 13.12 -4.41 3.99
CA TYR A 22 13.71 -3.23 3.37
C TYR A 22 13.55 -3.25 1.84
N ASP A 23 13.84 -4.38 1.17
CA ASP A 23 13.64 -4.56 -0.27
C ASP A 23 12.17 -4.35 -0.65
N TYR A 24 11.25 -4.95 0.12
CA TYR A 24 9.81 -4.77 -0.07
C TYR A 24 9.41 -3.29 -0.05
N ARG A 25 9.85 -2.54 0.98
CA ARG A 25 9.56 -1.12 1.13
C ARG A 25 10.09 -0.30 -0.04
N ILE A 26 11.29 -0.60 -0.53
CA ILE A 26 11.85 0.05 -1.71
C ILE A 26 10.99 -0.23 -2.95
N ARG A 27 10.64 -1.48 -3.21
CA ARG A 27 9.85 -1.86 -4.40
C ARG A 27 8.46 -1.25 -4.37
N VAL A 28 7.80 -1.23 -3.21
CA VAL A 28 6.51 -0.55 -3.03
C VAL A 28 6.67 0.94 -3.32
N ALA A 29 7.67 1.61 -2.74
CA ALA A 29 7.91 3.03 -2.99
C ALA A 29 8.21 3.32 -4.48
N ALA A 30 8.96 2.44 -5.15
CA ALA A 30 9.25 2.54 -6.57
C ALA A 30 7.99 2.39 -7.43
N MET A 31 7.13 1.40 -7.13
CA MET A 31 5.84 1.20 -7.81
C MET A 31 4.94 2.44 -7.73
N TYR A 32 4.78 3.03 -6.55
CA TYR A 32 3.99 4.27 -6.40
C TYR A 32 4.63 5.45 -7.14
N ARG A 33 5.96 5.55 -7.15
CA ARG A 33 6.70 6.59 -7.88
C ARG A 33 6.51 6.47 -9.40
N GLU A 34 6.66 5.27 -9.96
CA GLU A 34 6.44 4.98 -11.38
C GLU A 34 5.03 5.39 -11.80
N ARG A 35 4.00 4.97 -11.04
CA ARG A 35 2.61 5.36 -11.27
C ARG A 35 2.42 6.87 -11.27
N ASN A 36 2.96 7.57 -10.26
CA ASN A 36 2.83 9.03 -10.16
C ASN A 36 3.52 9.73 -11.33
N GLN A 37 4.71 9.28 -11.74
CA GLN A 37 5.41 9.82 -12.90
C GLN A 37 4.63 9.59 -14.21
N ALA A 38 4.01 8.43 -14.39
CA ALA A 38 3.17 8.15 -15.54
C ALA A 38 1.97 9.12 -15.62
N ILE A 39 1.30 9.36 -14.49
CA ILE A 39 0.19 10.32 -14.41
C ILE A 39 0.66 11.74 -14.72
N LEU A 40 1.76 12.19 -14.12
CA LEU A 40 2.30 13.55 -14.31
C LEU A 40 2.81 13.80 -15.73
N SER A 41 3.27 12.76 -16.42
CA SER A 41 3.71 12.85 -17.82
C SER A 41 2.56 12.73 -18.83
N GLY A 42 1.31 12.64 -18.37
CA GLY A 42 0.14 12.56 -19.25
C GLY A 42 0.02 11.24 -20.00
N LYS A 43 0.64 10.15 -19.51
CA LYS A 43 0.41 8.81 -20.07
C LYS A 43 -1.06 8.41 -19.91
N ASP A 44 -1.50 7.51 -20.78
CA ASP A 44 -2.83 6.89 -20.66
C ASP A 44 -3.01 6.32 -19.24
N PRO A 45 -4.05 6.76 -18.50
CA PRO A 45 -4.27 6.34 -17.13
C PRO A 45 -4.64 4.85 -17.01
N VAL A 46 -5.23 4.24 -18.04
CA VAL A 46 -5.53 2.80 -18.07
C VAL A 46 -4.20 2.03 -18.11
N ILE A 47 -3.28 2.42 -18.99
CA ILE A 47 -1.95 1.78 -19.08
C ILE A 47 -1.18 1.95 -17.77
N ALA A 48 -1.19 3.15 -17.17
CA ALA A 48 -0.54 3.40 -15.89
C ALA A 48 -1.14 2.54 -14.75
N TRP A 49 -2.46 2.36 -14.76
CA TRP A 49 -3.19 1.54 -13.80
C TRP A 49 -2.91 0.04 -13.97
N GLU A 50 -2.95 -0.48 -15.19
CA GLU A 50 -2.60 -1.88 -15.49
C GLU A 50 -1.16 -2.19 -15.08
N ARG A 51 -0.23 -1.28 -15.36
CA ARG A 51 1.17 -1.43 -14.94
C ARG A 51 1.30 -1.49 -13.42
N PHE A 52 0.61 -0.60 -12.70
CA PHE A 52 0.60 -0.61 -11.24
C PHE A 52 0.03 -1.92 -10.68
N ARG A 53 -1.05 -2.44 -11.26
CA ARG A 53 -1.64 -3.73 -10.88
C ARG A 53 -0.67 -4.88 -11.08
N ALA A 54 -0.06 -4.97 -12.26
CA ALA A 54 0.89 -6.05 -12.57
C ALA A 54 2.08 -6.08 -11.60
N VAL A 55 2.65 -4.91 -11.26
CA VAL A 55 3.76 -4.83 -10.29
C VAL A 55 3.30 -5.21 -8.88
N ARG A 56 2.09 -4.79 -8.48
CA ARG A 56 1.53 -5.16 -7.17
C ARG A 56 1.22 -6.66 -7.08
N ASP A 57 0.67 -7.26 -8.13
CA ASP A 57 0.41 -8.68 -8.20
C ASP A 57 1.70 -9.50 -8.14
N ASP A 58 2.77 -9.06 -8.82
CA ASP A 58 4.09 -9.71 -8.72
C ASP A 58 4.65 -9.70 -7.29
N LEU A 59 4.52 -8.57 -6.59
CA LEU A 59 4.91 -8.47 -5.17
C LEU A 59 4.15 -9.46 -4.29
N PHE A 60 2.84 -9.60 -4.50
CA PHE A 60 2.01 -10.54 -3.73
C PHE A 60 2.31 -12.01 -4.08
N ALA A 61 2.58 -12.31 -5.35
CA ALA A 61 2.86 -13.66 -5.82
C ALA A 61 4.24 -14.16 -5.34
N HIS A 62 5.26 -13.31 -5.42
CA HIS A 62 6.65 -13.79 -5.38
C HIS A 62 7.48 -13.24 -4.21
N HIS A 63 7.15 -12.09 -3.64
CA HIS A 63 8.01 -11.48 -2.63
C HIS A 63 7.95 -12.24 -1.28
N PRO A 64 9.07 -12.47 -0.58
CA PRO A 64 9.08 -13.12 0.74
C PRO A 64 8.19 -12.44 1.78
N GLN A 65 8.11 -11.10 1.74
CA GLN A 65 7.25 -10.25 2.59
C GLN A 65 5.80 -10.11 2.09
N SER A 66 5.36 -10.98 1.17
CA SER A 66 3.96 -10.99 0.77
C SER A 66 3.04 -11.23 1.97
N ALA A 67 1.91 -10.54 2.00
CA ALA A 67 0.87 -10.79 3.00
C ALA A 67 0.14 -12.13 2.81
N LEU A 68 0.36 -12.79 1.67
CA LEU A 68 -0.21 -14.10 1.38
C LEU A 68 0.62 -15.20 2.03
N ASP A 69 -0.06 -16.13 2.69
CA ASP A 69 0.58 -17.35 3.15
C ASP A 69 1.02 -18.27 1.98
N LYS A 70 1.68 -19.38 2.31
CA LYS A 70 2.20 -20.30 1.29
C LYS A 70 1.11 -20.99 0.48
N GLU A 71 -0.06 -21.22 1.06
CA GLU A 71 -1.18 -21.88 0.37
C GLU A 71 -1.90 -20.91 -0.55
N GLN A 72 -2.19 -19.71 -0.05
CA GLN A 72 -2.76 -18.61 -0.82
C GLN A 72 -1.91 -18.27 -2.05
N ARG A 73 -0.58 -18.22 -1.92
CA ARG A 73 0.33 -17.95 -3.05
C ARG A 73 0.30 -19.03 -4.13
N ARG A 74 0.10 -20.31 -3.77
CA ARG A 74 0.05 -21.41 -4.76
C ARG A 74 -1.14 -21.28 -5.71
N THR A 75 -2.23 -20.68 -5.25
CA THR A 75 -3.46 -20.51 -6.02
C THR A 75 -3.70 -19.05 -6.43
N PHE A 76 -2.74 -18.15 -6.19
CA PHE A 76 -2.90 -16.73 -6.45
C PHE A 76 -2.89 -16.44 -7.95
N GLN A 77 -3.90 -15.71 -8.42
CA GLN A 77 -4.05 -15.33 -9.85
C GLN A 77 -4.07 -13.81 -10.06
N GLY A 78 -3.80 -13.04 -9.00
CA GLY A 78 -3.93 -11.58 -9.00
C GLY A 78 -4.89 -11.10 -7.92
N LEU A 79 -4.69 -9.87 -7.46
CA LEU A 79 -5.61 -9.21 -6.55
C LEU A 79 -6.93 -8.86 -7.26
N PRO A 80 -8.06 -8.82 -6.53
CA PRO A 80 -9.33 -8.39 -7.10
C PRO A 80 -9.31 -6.88 -7.36
N TYR A 81 -9.68 -6.48 -8.57
CA TYR A 81 -9.83 -5.08 -8.97
C TYR A 81 -11.13 -4.88 -9.73
N PHE A 82 -11.80 -3.75 -9.49
CA PHE A 82 -12.83 -3.27 -10.41
C PHE A 82 -12.19 -2.87 -11.75
N ALA A 83 -12.96 -2.90 -12.84
CA ALA A 83 -12.51 -2.34 -14.12
C ALA A 83 -12.18 -0.85 -13.95
N TYR A 84 -11.21 -0.35 -14.72
CA TYR A 84 -10.87 1.07 -14.67
C TYR A 84 -12.09 1.90 -15.09
N ASN A 85 -12.54 2.77 -14.19
CA ASN A 85 -13.62 3.72 -14.45
C ASN A 85 -13.06 5.14 -14.42
N ALA A 86 -13.08 5.82 -15.57
CA ALA A 86 -12.61 7.19 -15.68
C ALA A 86 -13.45 8.19 -14.87
N GLU A 87 -14.72 7.90 -14.62
CA GLU A 87 -15.62 8.72 -13.79
C GLU A 87 -15.24 8.66 -12.31
N MET A 88 -14.51 7.62 -11.89
CA MET A 88 -13.99 7.47 -10.53
C MET A 88 -12.58 8.07 -10.36
N ARG A 89 -12.10 8.86 -11.34
CA ARG A 89 -10.84 9.58 -11.27
C ARG A 89 -11.09 11.08 -11.07
N PHE A 90 -10.86 11.54 -9.85
CA PHE A 90 -11.09 12.93 -9.46
C PHE A 90 -9.79 13.73 -9.41
N ASN A 91 -9.89 15.02 -9.76
CA ASN A 91 -8.92 16.03 -9.38
C ASN A 91 -9.63 16.95 -8.36
N VAL A 92 -9.15 16.96 -7.13
CA VAL A 92 -9.81 17.61 -5.99
C VAL A 92 -8.78 18.39 -5.20
N ASP A 93 -9.14 19.60 -4.81
CA ASP A 93 -8.38 20.33 -3.80
C ASP A 93 -8.62 19.70 -2.43
N ILE A 94 -7.60 19.79 -1.58
CA ILE A 94 -7.70 19.30 -0.21
C ILE A 94 -8.08 20.47 0.69
N ASP A 95 -9.22 20.33 1.37
CA ASP A 95 -9.60 21.21 2.46
C ASP A 95 -8.72 20.89 3.68
N THR A 96 -7.89 21.86 4.08
CA THR A 96 -7.02 21.76 5.25
C THR A 96 -7.58 22.47 6.47
N ASP A 97 -8.72 23.17 6.36
CA ASP A 97 -9.39 23.83 7.48
C ASP A 97 -10.28 22.83 8.24
N VAL A 98 -9.62 21.82 8.81
CA VAL A 98 -10.29 20.72 9.53
C VAL A 98 -9.72 20.60 10.94
N GLU A 99 -10.59 20.31 11.90
CA GLU A 99 -10.18 20.07 13.28
C GLU A 99 -9.31 18.79 13.37
N PRO A 100 -8.04 18.88 13.84
CA PRO A 100 -7.18 17.71 13.96
C PRO A 100 -7.70 16.72 15.01
N THR A 101 -8.34 15.66 14.55
CA THR A 101 -8.85 14.59 15.42
C THR A 101 -7.91 13.39 15.40
N ARG A 102 -7.45 12.95 16.56
CA ARG A 102 -6.64 11.74 16.70
C ARG A 102 -7.54 10.50 16.74
N LEU A 103 -7.33 9.60 15.79
CA LEU A 103 -7.96 8.28 15.73
C LEU A 103 -6.93 7.22 16.12
N SER A 104 -7.34 6.25 16.94
CA SER A 104 -6.56 5.05 17.19
C SER A 104 -7.22 3.89 16.45
N VAL A 105 -6.51 3.31 15.48
CA VAL A 105 -6.99 2.18 14.68
C VAL A 105 -6.27 0.93 15.14
N ALA A 106 -7.01 -0.09 15.57
CA ALA A 106 -6.44 -1.39 15.88
C ALA A 106 -5.86 -2.03 14.61
N MET A 107 -4.57 -2.37 14.62
CA MET A 107 -3.93 -3.08 13.51
C MET A 107 -3.97 -4.59 13.73
N ASN A 108 -3.79 -5.03 14.98
CA ASN A 108 -3.95 -6.40 15.44
C ASN A 108 -4.44 -6.37 16.90
N ALA A 109 -4.44 -7.52 17.58
CA ALA A 109 -4.95 -7.62 18.95
C ALA A 109 -4.20 -6.73 19.96
N ASP A 110 -2.91 -6.48 19.73
CA ASP A 110 -2.01 -5.85 20.72
C ASP A 110 -1.43 -4.51 20.26
N GLU A 111 -1.57 -4.17 18.97
CA GLU A 111 -1.02 -2.97 18.35
C GLU A 111 -2.11 -2.09 17.75
N SER A 112 -2.00 -0.80 18.04
CA SER A 112 -2.82 0.24 17.44
C SER A 112 -1.95 1.29 16.77
N MET A 113 -2.44 1.84 15.66
CA MET A 113 -1.81 2.92 14.94
C MET A 113 -2.60 4.20 15.20
N ALA A 114 -1.90 5.20 15.74
CA ALA A 114 -2.46 6.53 15.89
C ALA A 114 -2.36 7.27 14.57
N MET A 115 -3.45 7.92 14.18
CA MET A 115 -3.48 8.80 13.01
C MET A 115 -4.25 10.07 13.32
N THR A 116 -3.92 11.17 12.66
CA THR A 116 -4.55 12.48 12.91
C THR A 116 -5.18 12.98 11.63
N THR A 117 -6.45 13.39 11.67
CA THR A 117 -7.07 14.05 10.52
C THR A 117 -6.32 15.35 10.20
N VAL A 118 -5.88 15.52 8.95
CA VAL A 118 -5.14 16.71 8.49
C VAL A 118 -5.75 17.36 7.25
N GLY A 119 -6.76 16.74 6.66
CA GLY A 119 -7.50 17.35 5.57
C GLY A 119 -8.74 16.55 5.20
N ARG A 120 -9.53 17.10 4.28
CA ARG A 120 -10.70 16.45 3.69
C ARG A 120 -10.77 16.72 2.20
N ALA A 121 -11.02 15.67 1.42
CA ALA A 121 -11.32 15.77 0.00
C ALA A 121 -12.84 15.74 -0.18
N HIS A 122 -13.38 16.68 -0.95
CA HIS A 122 -14.80 16.75 -1.29
C HIS A 122 -14.99 16.53 -2.79
N PHE A 123 -15.93 15.66 -3.16
CA PHE A 123 -16.23 15.34 -4.56
C PHE A 123 -17.65 14.79 -4.71
N VAL A 124 -18.09 14.59 -5.95
CA VAL A 124 -19.43 14.10 -6.27
C VAL A 124 -19.30 12.75 -6.97
N VAL A 125 -20.08 11.77 -6.52
CA VAL A 125 -20.19 10.44 -7.14
C VAL A 125 -21.64 10.23 -7.53
N GLU A 126 -21.91 10.02 -8.82
CA GLU A 126 -23.28 9.76 -9.33
C GLU A 126 -24.32 10.83 -8.89
N GLY A 127 -23.88 12.09 -8.73
CA GLY A 127 -24.73 13.21 -8.28
C GLY A 127 -24.79 13.39 -6.76
N GLU A 128 -24.25 12.46 -5.97
CA GLU A 128 -24.22 12.52 -4.52
C GLU A 128 -22.93 13.15 -4.00
N ALA A 129 -23.05 14.08 -3.06
CA ALA A 129 -21.90 14.72 -2.42
C ALA A 129 -21.22 13.75 -1.44
N VAL A 130 -19.93 13.52 -1.63
CA VAL A 130 -19.10 12.60 -0.85
C VAL A 130 -17.87 13.33 -0.32
N SER A 131 -17.37 12.91 0.84
CA SER A 131 -16.10 13.39 1.37
C SER A 131 -15.24 12.28 1.94
N LEU A 132 -13.92 12.39 1.79
CA LEU A 132 -12.94 11.49 2.39
C LEU A 132 -12.00 12.27 3.30
N SER A 133 -11.81 11.79 4.53
CA SER A 133 -10.81 12.33 5.46
C SER A 133 -9.41 11.85 5.09
N ILE A 134 -8.44 12.75 5.17
CA ILE A 134 -7.02 12.48 4.98
C ILE A 134 -6.35 12.47 6.35
N TYR A 135 -5.57 11.42 6.61
CA TYR A 135 -4.92 11.20 7.88
C TYR A 135 -3.40 11.24 7.76
N TRP A 136 -2.76 11.86 8.73
CA TRP A 136 -1.33 11.75 8.99
C TRP A 136 -1.05 10.55 9.91
N LEU A 137 -0.04 9.76 9.58
CA LEU A 137 0.38 8.53 10.25
C LEU A 137 1.72 8.73 10.96
#